data_AF-A0A2V4SY23-F1
#
_entry.id   AF-A0A2V4SY23-F1
#
_cell.length_a   1.000
_cell.length_b   1.000
_cell.length_c   1.000
_cell.angle_alpha   90.00
_cell.angle_beta   90.00
_cell.angle_gamma   90.00
#
_symmetry.space_group_name_H-M   'P 1'
#
loop_
_entity.id
_entity.type
_entity.pdbx_description
1 polymer ?
#
loop_
_entity_poly.entity_id
_entity_poly.type
_entity_poly.pdbx_seq_one_letter_code
_entity_poly.pdbx_strand_id
1 'polypeptide(L)'
;MSERLMSHDDLARVTGKKRYSKQAAWFKEQFGINVVRCGDGSPVMTWATFEALQAKKAGLSSAPLKEERPALRPATLRAVK
;
A
#
# COMPACT_ATOMS: atom_id res chain seq x y z
N MET A 1 -12.34 4.82 5.89
CA MET A 1 -12.08 5.15 4.46
C MET A 1 -12.75 4.08 3.62
N SER A 2 -13.37 4.44 2.49
CA SER A 2 -14.14 3.49 1.69
C SER A 2 -13.23 2.43 1.05
N GLU A 3 -13.51 1.15 1.32
CA GLU A 3 -12.93 -0.02 0.64
C GLU A 3 -13.39 -0.14 -0.83
N ARG A 4 -13.82 0.97 -1.42
CA ARG A 4 -14.36 1.05 -2.76
C ARG A 4 -13.26 0.73 -3.76
N LEU A 5 -13.54 -0.27 -4.60
CA LEU A 5 -12.73 -0.59 -5.75
C LEU A 5 -12.70 0.58 -6.73
N MET A 6 -11.51 0.94 -7.24
CA MET A 6 -11.39 1.97 -8.27
C MET A 6 -12.04 1.48 -9.57
N SER A 7 -12.90 2.30 -10.15
CA SER A 7 -13.41 2.03 -11.50
C SER A 7 -12.34 2.31 -12.55
N HIS A 8 -12.55 1.87 -13.79
CA HIS A 8 -11.68 2.22 -14.91
C HIS A 8 -11.59 3.73 -15.14
N ASP A 9 -12.68 4.46 -14.91
CA ASP A 9 -12.70 5.93 -15.01
C ASP A 9 -11.86 6.60 -13.92
N ASP A 10 -11.91 6.06 -12.69
CA ASP A 10 -11.08 6.55 -11.59
C ASP A 10 -9.59 6.32 -11.90
N LEU A 11 -9.24 5.14 -12.41
CA LEU A 11 -7.87 4.83 -12.84
C LEU A 11 -7.42 5.75 -13.98
N ALA A 12 -8.29 6.04 -14.94
CA ALA A 12 -7.98 6.96 -16.03
C ALA A 12 -7.78 8.40 -15.54
N ARG A 13 -8.55 8.86 -14.55
CA ARG A 13 -8.39 10.18 -13.91
C ARG A 13 -7.06 10.29 -13.16
N VAL A 14 -6.70 9.29 -12.38
CA VAL A 14 -5.49 9.29 -11.56
C VAL A 14 -4.22 9.17 -12.42
N THR A 15 -4.21 8.23 -13.36
CA THR A 15 -3.03 7.96 -14.18
C THR A 15 -2.91 8.90 -15.39
N GLY A 16 -4.01 9.53 -15.81
CA GLY A 16 -4.11 10.29 -17.06
C GLY A 16 -3.98 9.43 -18.32
N LYS A 17 -4.03 8.09 -18.21
CA LYS A 17 -3.87 7.17 -19.35
C LYS A 17 -5.14 6.36 -19.58
N LYS A 18 -5.49 6.17 -20.86
CA LYS A 18 -6.66 5.36 -21.27
C LYS A 18 -6.35 3.87 -21.48
N ARG A 19 -5.11 3.52 -21.85
CA ARG A 19 -4.73 2.12 -22.11
C ARG A 19 -4.27 1.42 -20.83
N TYR A 20 -4.84 0.24 -20.54
CA TYR A 20 -4.52 -0.54 -19.32
C TYR A 20 -3.03 -0.89 -19.18
N SER A 21 -2.37 -1.24 -20.28
CA SER A 21 -0.93 -1.49 -20.29
C SER A 21 -0.10 -0.27 -19.89
N LYS A 22 -0.50 0.93 -20.33
CA LYS A 22 0.14 2.20 -19.98
C LYS A 22 -0.17 2.62 -18.54
N GLN A 23 -1.37 2.33 -18.04
CA GLN A 23 -1.70 2.55 -16.63
C GLN A 23 -0.80 1.69 -15.73
N ALA A 24 -0.63 0.41 -16.04
CA ALA A 24 0.24 -0.47 -15.27
C ALA A 24 1.72 -0.05 -15.34
N ALA A 25 2.19 0.41 -16.51
CA ALA A 25 3.53 0.97 -16.66
C ALA A 25 3.71 2.24 -15.82
N TRP A 26 2.71 3.12 -15.79
CA TRP A 26 2.74 4.33 -14.97
C TRP A 26 2.89 4.01 -13.48
N PHE A 27 2.18 2.99 -12.97
CA PHE A 27 2.34 2.59 -11.56
C PHE A 27 3.75 2.06 -11.25
N LYS A 28 4.35 1.34 -12.21
CA LYS A 28 5.74 0.88 -12.10
C LYS A 28 6.72 2.05 -12.10
N GLU A 29 6.50 3.05 -12.96
CA GLU A 29 7.33 4.26 -13.01
C GLU A 29 7.19 5.14 -11.77
N GLN A 30 5.98 5.28 -11.22
CA GLN A 30 5.72 6.19 -10.10
C GLN A 30 5.99 5.59 -8.72
N PHE A 31 5.73 4.28 -8.56
CA PHE A 31 5.81 3.61 -7.26
C PHE A 31 6.76 2.40 -7.27
N GLY A 32 7.32 2.01 -8.42
CA GLY A 32 8.18 0.83 -8.51
C GLY A 32 7.44 -0.50 -8.39
N ILE A 33 6.11 -0.51 -8.41
CA ILE A 33 5.29 -1.71 -8.18
C ILE A 33 4.72 -2.27 -9.49
N ASN A 34 4.59 -3.59 -9.54
CA ASN A 34 3.77 -4.26 -10.54
C ASN A 34 2.35 -4.39 -10.01
N VAL A 35 1.41 -3.64 -10.58
CA VAL A 35 0.01 -3.65 -10.15
C VAL A 35 -0.70 -4.92 -10.62
N VAL A 36 -1.54 -5.47 -9.74
CA VAL A 36 -2.39 -6.63 -10.01
C VAL A 36 -3.37 -6.29 -11.12
N ARG A 37 -3.50 -7.21 -12.08
CA ARG A 37 -4.40 -7.06 -13.24
C ARG A 37 -5.50 -8.11 -13.17
N CYS A 38 -6.70 -7.74 -13.60
CA CYS A 38 -7.80 -8.68 -13.84
C CYS A 38 -7.50 -9.54 -15.09
N GLY A 39 -8.32 -10.57 -15.33
CA GLY A 39 -8.24 -11.40 -16.55
C GLY A 39 -8.33 -10.56 -17.84
N ASP A 40 -9.06 -9.44 -17.80
CA ASP A 40 -9.20 -8.50 -18.91
C ASP A 40 -8.00 -7.54 -19.07
N GLY A 41 -6.99 -7.66 -18.22
CA GLY A 41 -5.77 -6.84 -18.24
C GLY A 41 -5.89 -5.47 -17.59
N SER A 42 -7.06 -5.09 -17.06
CA SER A 42 -7.23 -3.84 -16.31
C SER A 42 -6.58 -3.90 -14.92
N PRO A 43 -5.92 -2.83 -14.46
CA PRO A 43 -5.42 -2.74 -13.09
C PRO A 43 -6.56 -2.83 -12.07
N VAL A 44 -6.35 -3.53 -10.96
CA VAL A 44 -7.36 -3.70 -9.90
C VAL A 44 -6.75 -3.27 -8.56
N MET A 45 -7.31 -2.22 -7.96
CA MET A 45 -6.96 -1.79 -6.60
C MET A 45 -8.10 -0.96 -5.98
N THR A 46 -8.09 -0.84 -4.65
CA THR A 46 -9.01 0.05 -3.93
C THR A 46 -8.42 1.45 -3.77
N TRP A 47 -9.28 2.44 -3.55
CA TRP A 47 -8.85 3.80 -3.22
C TRP A 47 -7.95 3.85 -1.98
N ALA A 48 -8.26 3.04 -0.97
CA ALA A 48 -7.43 2.93 0.24
C ALA A 48 -6.01 2.44 -0.06
N THR A 49 -5.86 1.46 -0.98
CA THR A 49 -4.54 1.00 -1.41
C THR A 49 -3.77 2.09 -2.16
N PHE A 50 -4.45 2.85 -3.03
CA PHE A 50 -3.83 3.95 -3.76
C PHE A 50 -3.35 5.08 -2.82
N GLU A 51 -4.16 5.48 -1.85
CA GLU A 51 -3.78 6.48 -0.84
C GLU A 51 -2.58 6.02 0.00
N ALA A 52 -2.53 4.74 0.39
CA ALA A 52 -1.39 4.18 1.09
C ALA A 52 -0.09 4.23 0.26
N LEU A 53 -0.17 4.00 -1.05
CA LEU A 53 0.97 4.13 -1.97
C LEU A 53 1.43 5.59 -2.08
N GLN A 54 0.47 6.52 -2.15
CA GLN A 54 0.76 7.96 -2.19
C GLN A 54 1.40 8.44 -0.90
N ALA A 55 0.90 8.01 0.27
CA ALA A 55 1.49 8.33 1.56
C ALA A 55 2.93 7.80 1.66
N LYS A 56 3.19 6.57 1.19
CA LYS A 56 4.55 6.01 1.10
C LYS A 56 5.47 6.85 0.21
N LYS A 57 5.00 7.25 -0.98
CA LYS A 57 5.78 8.08 -1.90
C LYS A 57 6.08 9.47 -1.34
N ALA A 58 5.12 10.07 -0.63
CA ALA A 58 5.29 11.36 0.01
C ALA A 58 6.16 11.32 1.29
N GLY A 59 6.62 10.13 1.71
CA GLY A 59 7.30 9.97 3.00
C GLY A 59 6.38 10.16 4.21
N LEU A 60 5.07 10.35 3.98
CA LEU A 60 4.02 10.49 4.98
C LEU A 60 3.48 9.15 5.44
N SER A 61 4.11 8.05 5.03
CA SER A 61 3.91 6.75 5.64
C SER A 61 4.26 6.89 7.12
N SER A 62 3.24 7.17 7.94
CA SER A 62 3.23 6.70 9.31
C SER A 62 3.38 5.19 9.17
N ALA A 63 4.63 4.70 9.24
CA ALA A 63 4.82 3.38 9.79
C ALA A 63 3.91 3.36 11.02
N PRO A 64 3.06 2.33 11.22
CA PRO A 64 2.63 2.11 12.58
C PRO A 64 3.94 2.13 13.36
N LEU A 65 4.08 3.06 14.31
CA LEU A 65 5.07 2.93 15.34
C LEU A 65 4.77 1.54 15.84
N LYS A 66 5.55 0.57 15.37
CA LYS A 66 5.50 -0.78 15.83
C LYS A 66 6.03 -0.55 17.22
N GLU A 67 5.12 -0.26 18.15
CA GLU A 67 5.39 -0.32 19.55
C GLU A 67 5.96 -1.72 19.68
N GLU A 68 7.30 -1.76 19.75
CA GLU A 68 8.00 -2.92 20.22
C GLU A 68 7.39 -3.11 21.58
N ARG A 69 6.38 -3.99 21.68
CA ARG A 69 5.84 -4.41 22.96
C ARG A 69 7.09 -4.70 23.77
N PRO A 70 7.35 -3.93 24.84
CA PRO A 70 8.58 -4.07 25.57
C PRO A 70 8.68 -5.55 25.90
N ALA A 71 9.77 -6.19 25.46
CA ALA A 71 9.97 -7.61 25.69
C ALA A 71 9.78 -7.80 27.20
N LEU A 72 8.69 -8.48 27.58
CA LEU A 72 8.45 -8.88 28.96
C LEU A 72 9.56 -9.86 29.29
N ARG A 73 10.74 -9.33 29.66
CA ARG A 73 11.76 -10.13 30.32
C ARG A 73 11.04 -10.77 31.51
N PRO A 74 11.14 -12.08 31.73
CA PRO A 74 10.70 -12.63 33.00
C PRO A 74 11.51 -11.90 34.09
N ALA A 75 10.80 -11.20 34.97
CA ALA A 75 11.41 -10.61 36.13
C ALA A 75 12.04 -11.75 36.94
N THR A 76 13.37 -11.70 37.06
CA THR A 76 14.20 -12.36 38.08
C THR A 76 14.37 -13.88 38.03
N LEU A 77 15.46 -14.31 37.41
CA LEU A 77 16.40 -15.22 38.06
C LEU A 77 17.13 -14.46 39.19
N ARG A 78 16.73 -14.66 40.44
CA ARG A 78 17.59 -14.71 41.65
C ARG A 78 16.72 -14.76 42.91
N ALA A 79 16.55 -15.96 43.46
CA ALA A 79 16.42 -16.13 44.90
C ALA A 79 17.44 -17.20 45.29
N VAL A 80 18.59 -16.73 45.75
CA VAL A 80 19.56 -17.52 46.50
C VAL A 80 18.98 -17.69 47.90
N LYS A 81 18.77 -18.94 48.32
CA LYS A 81 18.93 -19.34 49.72
C LYS A 81 19.34 -20.81 49.77
#